data_AF-A0A2G9ZFW3-F1
#
_entry.id   AF-A0A2G9ZFW3-F1
#
_cell.length_a   1.000
_cell.length_b   1.000
_cell.length_c   1.000
_cell.angle_alpha   90.00
_cell.angle_beta   90.00
_cell.angle_gamma   90.00
#
_symmetry.space_group_name_H-M   'P 1'
#
loop_
_entity.id
_entity.type
_entity.pdbx_description
1 polymer ?
#
loop_
_entity_poly.entity_id
_entity_poly.type
_entity_poly.pdbx_seq_one_letter_code
_entity_poly.pdbx_strand_id
1 'polypeptide(L)' 'MKALKFVVLKTLDDFWTEHLVNLDHLKDSVCLRAYGGRDPLVEYKTESHKMFQGLIAEAHSQIAHLAFKISFKNQIRSS' A
#
# COMPACT_ATOMS: atom_id res chain seq x y z
N MET A 1 4.20 14.91 18.42
CA MET A 1 3.03 14.39 17.67
C MET A 1 2.97 14.79 16.19
N LYS A 2 3.32 16.02 15.78
CA LYS A 2 3.27 16.44 14.35
C LYS A 2 4.16 15.60 13.41
N ALA A 3 5.37 15.23 13.86
CA ALA A 3 6.30 14.43 13.06
C ALA A 3 5.78 13.02 12.73
N LEU A 4 5.15 12.33 13.70
CA LEU A 4 4.59 10.99 13.47
C LEU A 4 3.44 11.02 12.45
N LYS A 5 2.55 12.01 12.57
CA LYS A 5 1.46 12.21 11.60
C LYS A 5 2.00 12.43 10.18
N PHE A 6 3.03 13.26 10.03
CA PHE A 6 3.65 13.50 8.73
C PHE A 6 4.26 12.24 8.14
N VAL A 7 5.02 11.48 8.94
CA VAL A 7 5.65 10.22 8.50
C VAL A 7 4.59 9.20 8.08
N VAL A 8 3.53 9.01 8.88
CA VAL A 8 2.43 8.09 8.54
C VAL A 8 1.75 8.50 7.23
N LEU A 9 1.42 9.79 7.07
CA LEU A 9 0.79 10.29 5.84
C LEU A 9 1.69 10.08 4.63
N LYS A 10 2.99 10.35 4.77
CA LYS A 10 3.94 10.16 3.67
C LYS A 10 4.07 8.69 3.29
N THR A 11 4.16 7.79 4.27
CA THR A 11 4.18 6.35 4.01
C THR A 11 2.92 5.88 3.27
N LEU A 12 1.74 6.32 3.69
CA LEU A 12 0.49 5.96 3.00
C LEU A 12 0.42 6.50 1.57
N ASP A 13 0.90 7.72 1.34
CA ASP A 13 0.99 8.34 0.01
C ASP A 13 1.91 7.55 -0.94
N ASP A 14 3.05 7.08 -0.43
CA ASP A 14 4.00 6.27 -1.20
C ASP A 14 3.36 4.93 -1.61
N PHE A 15 2.76 4.21 -0.66
CA PHE A 15 2.05 2.95 -0.94
C PHE A 15 0.88 3.14 -1.91
N TRP A 16 0.10 4.20 -1.74
CA TRP A 16 -1.03 4.50 -2.61
C TRP A 16 -0.57 4.78 -4.04
N THR A 17 0.49 5.56 -4.22
CA THR A 17 1.06 5.86 -5.54
C THR A 17 1.54 4.58 -6.22
N GLU A 18 2.25 3.72 -5.50
CA GLU A 18 2.67 2.41 -6.02
C GLU A 18 1.48 1.51 -6.39
N HIS A 19 0.43 1.52 -5.59
CA HIS A 19 -0.79 0.77 -5.88
C HIS A 19 -1.49 1.24 -7.16
N LEU A 20 -1.56 2.55 -7.40
CA LEU A 20 -2.11 3.08 -8.65
C LEU A 20 -1.31 2.62 -9.87
N VAL A 21 0.02 2.61 -9.79
CA VAL A 21 0.88 2.06 -10.85
C VAL A 21 0.60 0.58 -11.07
N ASN A 22 0.50 -0.20 -9.99
CA ASN A 22 0.19 -1.62 -10.07
C ASN A 22 -1.22 -1.89 -10.63
N LEU A 23 -2.21 -1.04 -10.35
CA LEU A 23 -3.56 -1.13 -10.93
C LEU A 23 -3.56 -0.85 -12.44
N ASP A 24 -2.73 0.08 -12.90
CA ASP A 24 -2.58 0.35 -14.33
C ASP A 24 -1.99 -0.88 -15.05
N HIS A 25 -0.94 -1.47 -14.50
CA HIS A 25 -0.38 -2.74 -15.01
C HIS A 25 -1.38 -3.90 -14.96
N LEU A 26 -2.18 -3.98 -13.90
CA LEU A 26 -3.24 -5.00 -13.78
C LEU A 26 -4.27 -4.85 -14.90
N LYS A 27 -4.69 -3.62 -15.20
CA LYS A 27 -5.66 -3.33 -16.25
C LYS A 27 -5.17 -3.84 -17.62
N ASP A 28 -3.91 -3.57 -17.97
CA ASP A 28 -3.31 -4.07 -19.21
C ASP A 28 -3.25 -5.59 -19.24
N SER A 29 -2.84 -6.22 -18.13
CA SER A 29 -2.78 -7.68 -18.01
C SER A 29 -4.15 -8.35 -18.15
N VAL A 30 -5.17 -7.79 -17.50
CA VAL A 30 -6.56 -8.28 -17.58
C VAL A 30 -7.11 -8.13 -18.99
N CYS A 31 -6.86 -7.00 -19.67
CA CYS A 31 -7.24 -6.82 -21.06
C CYS A 31 -6.64 -7.90 -21.98
N LEU A 32 -5.37 -8.27 -21.77
CA LEU A 32 -4.73 -9.35 -22.52
C LEU A 32 -5.36 -10.73 -22.22
N ARG A 33 -5.80 -10.98 -20.98
CA ARG A 33 -6.47 -12.25 -20.61
C ARG A 33 -7.93 -12.33 -21.04
N ALA A 34 -8.60 -11.19 -21.23
CA ALA A 34 -9.97 -11.13 -21.72
C ALA A 34 -10.14 -11.80 -23.09
N TYR A 35 -9.10 -11.78 -23.93
CA TYR A 35 -9.07 -12.51 -25.19
C TYR A 35 -9.26 -14.03 -25.02
N GLY A 36 -8.99 -14.58 -23.82
CA GLY A 36 -9.20 -15.99 -23.45
C GLY A 36 -10.61 -16.33 -22.95
N GLY A 37 -11.58 -15.41 -23.03
CA GLY A 37 -12.99 -15.67 -22.73
C GLY A 37 -13.41 -15.52 -21.26
N ARG A 38 -12.54 -14.97 -20.40
CA ARG A 38 -12.89 -14.61 -19.02
C ARG A 38 -13.39 -13.17 -18.96
N ASP A 39 -14.31 -12.90 -18.02
CA ASP A 39 -14.85 -11.55 -17.84
C ASP A 39 -13.77 -10.62 -17.22
N PRO A 40 -13.27 -9.62 -17.97
CA PRO A 40 -12.23 -8.73 -17.50
C PRO A 40 -12.65 -7.90 -16.29
N LEU A 41 -13.93 -7.55 -16.17
CA LEU A 41 -14.41 -6.74 -15.06
C LEU A 41 -14.33 -7.51 -13.74
N VAL A 42 -14.67 -8.80 -13.77
CA VAL A 42 -14.62 -9.67 -12.59
C VAL A 42 -13.18 -9.93 -12.17
N GLU A 43 -12.28 -10.23 -13.11
CA GLU A 43 -10.86 -10.43 -12.80
C GLU A 43 -10.21 -9.17 -12.23
N TYR A 44 -10.41 -8.02 -12.89
CA TYR A 44 -9.86 -6.75 -12.42
C TYR A 44 -10.33 -6.45 -11.00
N LYS A 45 -11.63 -6.58 -10.71
CA LYS A 45 -12.18 -6.33 -9.38
C LYS A 45 -11.60 -7.27 -8.32
N THR A 46 -11.42 -8.55 -8.67
CA THR A 46 -10.93 -9.57 -7.74
C THR A 46 -9.45 -9.35 -7.42
N GLU A 47 -8.62 -9.15 -8.44
CA GLU A 47 -7.18 -8.96 -8.29
C GLU A 47 -6.85 -7.60 -7.65
N SER A 48 -7.52 -6.52 -8.07
CA SER A 48 -7.35 -5.19 -7.46
C SER A 48 -7.71 -5.19 -5.97
N HIS A 49 -8.78 -5.89 -5.58
CA HIS A 49 -9.15 -6.02 -4.18
C HIS A 49 -8.07 -6.77 -3.37
N LYS A 50 -7.53 -7.87 -3.92
CA LYS A 50 -6.44 -8.62 -3.27
C LYS A 50 -5.19 -7.75 -3.11
N MET A 51 -4.84 -6.97 -4.13
CA MET A 51 -3.70 -6.04 -4.09
C MET A 51 -3.91 -4.93 -3.04
N PHE A 52 -5.13 -4.40 -2.95
CA PHE A 52 -5.47 -3.40 -1.94
C PHE A 52 -5.35 -3.95 -0.51
N GLN A 53 -5.82 -5.18 -0.26
CA GLN A 53 -5.64 -5.82 1.04
C GLN A 53 -4.16 -6.00 1.40
N GLY A 54 -3.33 -6.39 0.43
CA GLY A 54 -1.89 -6.49 0.59
C GLY A 54 -1.24 -5.15 0.96
N LEU A 55 -1.60 -4.08 0.24
CA LEU A 55 -1.15 -2.72 0.53
C LEU A 55 -1.47 -2.31 1.97
N ILE A 56 -2.71 -2.55 2.43
CA ILE A 56 -3.13 -2.14 3.78
C ILE A 56 -2.33 -2.89 4.85
N ALA A 57 -2.12 -4.20 4.66
CA ALA A 57 -1.31 -5.00 5.58
C ALA A 57 0.13 -4.49 5.66
N GLU A 58 0.74 -4.17 4.52
CA GLU A 58 2.12 -3.71 4.46
C GLU A 58 2.29 -2.29 5.00
N ALA A 59 1.37 -1.39 4.66
CA ALA A 59 1.33 -0.03 5.21
C ALA A 59 1.20 -0.05 6.74
N HIS A 60 0.31 -0.88 7.30
CA HIS A 60 0.17 -1.04 8.75
C HIS A 60 1.45 -1.53 9.40
N SER A 61 2.09 -2.55 8.83
CA SER A 61 3.36 -3.09 9.33
C SER A 61 4.46 -2.02 9.34
N GLN A 62 4.59 -1.27 8.24
CA GLN A 62 5.60 -0.22 8.11
C GLN A 62 5.35 0.94 9.09
N ILE A 63 4.09 1.37 9.25
CA ILE A 63 3.71 2.39 10.22
C ILE A 63 4.02 1.94 11.66
N ALA A 64 3.71 0.69 12.02
CA ALA A 64 3.99 0.15 13.35
C ALA A 64 5.51 0.15 13.65
N HIS A 65 6.32 -0.28 12.67
CA HIS A 65 7.78 -0.23 12.76
C HIS A 65 8.30 1.20 12.96
N LEU A 66 7.79 2.16 12.19
CA LEU A 66 8.19 3.57 12.28
C LEU A 66 7.79 4.19 13.61
N ALA A 67 6.58 3.90 14.10
CA ALA A 67 6.10 4.37 15.40
C ALA A 67 6.99 3.85 16.54
N PHE A 68 7.35 2.57 16.52
CA PHE A 68 8.24 1.96 17.52
C PHE A 68 9.63 2.61 17.49
N LYS A 69 10.22 2.78 16.31
CA LYS A 69 11.53 3.42 16.12
C LYS A 69 11.57 4.86 16.63
N ILE A 70 10.51 5.64 16.37
CA ILE A 70 10.40 7.03 16.85
C ILE A 70 10.27 7.07 18.37
N SER A 71 9.45 6.20 18.95
CA SER A 71 9.27 6.09 20.40
C SER A 71 10.60 5.79 21.12
N PHE A 72 11.35 4.80 20.62
CA PHE A 72 12.64 4.41 21.18
C PHE A 72 13.69 5.54 21.09
N LYS A 73 13.77 6.24 19.94
CA LYS A 73 14.69 7.37 19.76
C LYS A 73 14.38 8.55 20.70
N ASN A 74 13.10 8.74 21.04
CA ASN A 74 12.70 9.79 21.98
C ASN A 74 13.16 9.49 23.42
N GLN A 75 13.18 8.21 23.82
CA GLN A 75 13.62 7.78 25.15
C GLN A 75 15.13 7.98 25.37
N ILE A 76 15.97 7.70 24.36
CA ILE A 76 17.44 7.85 24.45
C ILE A 76 17.85 9.32 24.56
N ARG A 77 17.10 10.24 23.92
CA ARG A 77 17.42 11.68 23.88
C ARG A 77 17.05 12.42 25.17
N SER A 78 16.30 11.80 26.08
CA SER A 78 15.94 12.35 27.39
C SER A 78 16.85 11.89 28.54
N SER A 79 17.96 11.22 28.25
CA SER A 79 19.02 10.82 29.19
C SER A 79 20.35 11.45 28.75
#